data_AF-A0A6V8QJ48-F1
#
_entry.id   AF-A0A6V8QJ48-F1
#
_cell.length_a   1.000
_cell.length_b   1.000
_cell.length_c   1.000
_cell.angle_alpha   90.00
_cell.angle_beta   90.00
_cell.angle_gamma   90.00
#
_symmetry.space_group_name_H-M   'P 1'
#
loop_
_entity.id
_entity.type
_entity.pdbx_description
1 polymer ?
#
loop_
_entity_poly.entity_id
_entity_poly.type
_entity_poly.pdbx_seq_one_letter_code
_entity_poly.pdbx_strand_id
1 'polypeptide(L)'
;MTRLLTEIQYSDKIIGYGKLRVEGTLEAVELEIWGNLIIIGFLKCRRLVLYGSLTLIGPDSAYLAEESEEIAGAKLMRDSEADWDW
;
A
#
# COMPACT_ATOMS: atom_id res chain seq x y z
N MET A 1 -21.24 -15.65 -2.14
CA MET A 1 -20.73 -14.58 -3.00
C MET A 1 -19.22 -14.58 -2.86
N THR A 2 -18.52 -15.29 -3.74
CA THR A 2 -17.07 -15.54 -3.61
C THR A 2 -16.33 -14.34 -4.15
N ARG A 3 -15.82 -13.48 -3.26
CA ARG A 3 -14.99 -12.32 -3.62
C ARG A 3 -13.63 -12.85 -4.06
N LEU A 4 -13.26 -12.68 -5.33
CA LEU A 4 -11.90 -12.95 -5.81
C LEU A 4 -10.98 -11.93 -5.12
N LEU A 5 -10.28 -12.35 -4.07
CA LEU A 5 -9.18 -11.58 -3.50
C LEU A 5 -8.01 -11.74 -4.46
N THR A 6 -7.71 -10.69 -5.21
CA THR A 6 -6.49 -10.66 -6.04
C THR A 6 -5.30 -10.60 -5.10
N GLU A 7 -4.52 -11.69 -5.05
CA GLU A 7 -3.26 -11.76 -4.34
C GLU A 7 -2.13 -11.67 -5.36
N ILE A 8 -1.22 -10.70 -5.15
CA ILE A 8 -0.01 -10.55 -5.96
C ILE A 8 1.18 -10.86 -5.08
N GLN A 9 1.95 -11.87 -5.45
CA GLN A 9 3.25 -12.18 -4.86
C GLN A 9 4.35 -11.81 -5.86
N TYR A 10 5.29 -10.96 -5.46
CA TYR A 10 6.41 -10.53 -6.28
C TYR A 10 7.73 -10.73 -5.55
N SER A 11 8.60 -11.59 -6.09
CA SER A 11 9.80 -12.06 -5.38
C SER A 11 11.01 -11.12 -5.45
N ASP A 12 10.84 -9.90 -5.97
CA ASP A 12 11.92 -8.93 -6.16
C ASP A 12 11.44 -7.51 -5.75
N LYS A 13 12.02 -6.47 -6.33
CA LYS A 13 11.71 -5.07 -6.09
C LYS A 13 10.63 -4.51 -7.00
N ILE A 14 9.64 -3.84 -6.40
CA ILE A 14 8.67 -3.00 -7.11
C ILE A 14 9.11 -1.54 -6.99
N ILE A 15 9.26 -0.88 -8.14
CA ILE A 15 9.52 0.58 -8.21
C ILE A 15 8.31 1.26 -8.83
N GLY A 16 7.71 2.19 -8.10
CA GLY A 16 6.57 2.98 -8.55
C GLY A 16 6.87 4.47 -8.58
N TYR A 17 6.33 5.18 -9.58
CA TYR A 17 6.41 6.64 -9.67
C TYR A 17 5.01 7.25 -9.57
N GLY A 18 4.87 8.36 -8.85
CA GLY A 18 3.60 9.09 -8.73
C GLY A 18 2.67 8.51 -7.66
N LYS A 19 1.74 7.63 -8.02
CA LYS A 19 0.80 7.03 -7.05
C LYS A 19 0.68 5.53 -7.30
N LEU A 20 1.04 4.73 -6.30
CA LEU A 20 0.73 3.30 -6.28
C LEU A 20 -0.52 3.08 -5.43
N ARG A 21 -1.46 2.30 -5.96
CA ARG A 21 -2.69 1.90 -5.27
C ARG A 21 -2.74 0.38 -5.21
N VAL A 22 -2.91 -0.14 -4.00
CA VAL A 22 -3.03 -1.57 -3.72
C VAL A 22 -4.46 -1.82 -3.26
N GLU A 23 -5.17 -2.65 -4.02
CA GLU A 23 -6.50 -3.17 -3.67
C GLU A 23 -6.39 -4.69 -3.51
N GLY A 24 -6.68 -5.21 -2.31
CA GLY A 24 -6.46 -6.61 -1.97
C GLY A 24 -5.14 -6.84 -1.24
N THR A 25 -4.44 -7.94 -1.57
CA THR A 25 -3.19 -8.32 -0.89
C THR A 25 -1.99 -8.23 -1.83
N LEU A 26 -0.95 -7.51 -1.41
CA LEU A 26 0.35 -7.46 -2.08
C LEU A 26 1.45 -7.97 -1.16
N GLU A 27 2.18 -8.98 -1.59
CA GLU A 27 3.44 -9.39 -0.96
C GLU A 27 4.62 -9.11 -1.91
N ALA A 28 5.60 -8.35 -1.44
CA ALA A 28 6.81 -8.01 -2.21
C ALA A 28 8.07 -8.13 -1.34
N VAL A 29 9.26 -8.28 -1.94
CA VAL A 29 10.51 -8.23 -1.16
C VAL A 29 10.86 -6.78 -0.83
N GLU A 30 10.94 -5.93 -1.85
CA GLU A 30 11.20 -4.50 -1.71
C GLU A 30 10.13 -3.67 -2.40
N LEU A 31 9.74 -2.56 -1.77
CA LEU A 31 8.84 -1.58 -2.35
C LEU A 31 9.45 -0.18 -2.25
N GLU A 32 9.73 0.43 -3.40
CA GLU A 32 10.26 1.80 -3.49
C GLU A 32 9.32 2.68 -4.32
N ILE A 33 8.68 3.65 -3.68
CA ILE A 33 7.65 4.48 -4.30
C ILE A 33 8.05 5.94 -4.25
N TRP A 34 8.31 6.50 -5.44
CA TRP A 34 8.57 7.91 -5.68
C TRP A 34 7.25 8.68 -5.79
N GLY A 35 6.53 8.75 -4.68
CA GLY A 35 5.24 9.42 -4.58
C GLY A 35 4.35 8.83 -3.48
N ASN A 36 3.04 8.74 -3.70
CA ASN A 36 2.08 8.33 -2.67
C ASN A 36 1.71 6.84 -2.78
N LEU A 37 1.47 6.21 -1.64
CA LEU A 37 0.99 4.83 -1.53
C LEU A 37 -0.40 4.82 -0.88
N ILE A 38 -1.37 4.19 -1.56
CA ILE A 38 -2.71 3.95 -1.03
C ILE A 38 -2.92 2.45 -0.89
N ILE A 39 -3.39 2.01 0.27
CA ILE A 39 -3.66 0.60 0.55
C ILE A 39 -5.12 0.46 0.99
N ILE A 40 -5.85 -0.36 0.23
CA ILE A 40 -7.19 -0.87 0.55
C ILE A 40 -7.06 -2.39 0.62
N GLY A 41 -6.75 -2.90 1.80
CA GLY A 41 -6.38 -4.29 2.03
C GLY A 41 -5.02 -4.40 2.74
N PHE A 42 -4.21 -5.38 2.35
CA PHE A 42 -2.98 -5.72 3.06
C PHE A 42 -1.75 -5.61 2.16
N LEU A 43 -0.68 -5.03 2.69
CA LEU A 43 0.63 -5.00 2.05
C LEU A 43 1.69 -5.59 2.96
N LYS A 44 2.42 -6.58 2.48
CA LYS A 44 3.59 -7.13 3.17
C LYS A 44 4.84 -6.89 2.34
N CYS A 45 5.89 -6.37 2.97
CA CYS A 45 7.21 -6.33 2.36
C CYS A 45 8.33 -6.47 3.39
N ARG A 46 9.55 -6.73 2.94
CA ARG A 46 10.72 -6.66 3.83
C ARG A 46 11.16 -5.21 4.01
N ARG A 47 11.31 -4.48 2.91
CA ARG A 47 11.75 -3.08 2.92
C ARG A 47 10.74 -2.18 2.21
N LEU A 48 10.33 -1.12 2.91
CA LEU A 48 9.47 -0.07 2.38
C LEU A 48 10.21 1.27 2.35
N VAL A 49 10.34 1.87 1.16
CA VAL A 49 10.81 3.24 0.95
C VAL A 49 9.72 4.03 0.22
N LEU A 50 9.23 5.09 0.84
CA LEU A 50 8.14 5.91 0.33
C LEU A 50 8.49 7.40 0.42
N TYR A 51 8.65 8.03 -0.73
CA TYR A 51 9.01 9.46 -0.81
C TYR A 51 7.81 10.41 -0.71
N GLY A 52 6.61 9.89 -0.48
CA GLY A 52 5.38 10.66 -0.26
C GLY A 52 4.58 10.12 0.93
N SER A 53 3.25 10.29 0.88
CA SER A 53 2.36 9.90 1.98
C SER A 53 1.83 8.48 1.80
N LEU A 54 1.69 7.77 2.93
CA LEU A 54 1.00 6.49 3.03
C LEU A 54 -0.44 6.74 3.48
N THR A 55 -1.42 6.19 2.77
CA THR A 55 -2.83 6.23 3.16
C THR A 55 -3.39 4.82 3.23
N LEU A 56 -3.87 4.43 4.41
CA LEU A 56 -4.68 3.23 4.62
C LEU A 56 -6.15 3.63 4.55
N ILE A 57 -6.95 2.86 3.81
CA ILE A 57 -8.38 3.12 3.66
C ILE A 57 -9.17 1.83 3.94
N GLY A 58 -10.09 1.91 4.91
CA GLY A 58 -10.90 0.79 5.38
C GLY A 58 -10.40 0.25 6.73
N PRO A 59 -11.30 -0.24 7.59
CA PRO A 59 -10.98 -0.64 8.96
C PRO A 59 -9.99 -1.81 9.04
N ASP A 60 -9.96 -2.66 8.02
CA ASP A 60 -9.10 -3.86 7.95
C ASP A 60 -7.82 -3.60 7.14
N SER A 61 -7.60 -2.37 6.66
CA SER A 61 -6.43 -2.06 5.85
C SER A 61 -5.18 -1.90 6.70
N ALA A 62 -4.12 -2.59 6.32
CA ALA A 62 -2.88 -2.64 7.06
C ALA A 62 -1.67 -2.86 6.16
N TYR A 63 -0.48 -2.65 6.72
CA TYR A 63 0.76 -3.04 6.08
C TYR A 63 1.76 -3.54 7.11
N LEU A 64 2.71 -4.34 6.64
CA LEU A 64 3.83 -4.87 7.42
C LEU A 64 5.12 -4.71 6.62
N ALA A 65 6.05 -3.92 7.15
CA ALA A 65 7.44 -3.88 6.70
C ALA A 65 8.30 -4.68 7.71
N GLU A 66 8.82 -5.84 7.29
CA GLU A 66 9.46 -6.80 8.20
C GLU A 66 10.86 -6.37 8.67
N GLU A 67 11.62 -5.65 7.83
CA GLU A 67 13.01 -5.27 8.12
C GLU A 67 13.19 -3.75 8.30
N SER A 68 12.70 -2.95 7.35
CA SER A 68 12.88 -1.49 7.40
C SER A 68 11.72 -0.72 6.77
N GLU A 69 11.49 0.46 7.30
CA GLU A 69 10.50 1.41 6.82
C GLU A 69 11.08 2.82 6.79
N GLU A 70 11.00 3.47 5.63
CA GLU A 70 11.30 4.88 5.44
C GLU A 70 10.11 5.54 4.72
N ILE A 71 9.36 6.38 5.43
CA ILE A 71 8.22 7.13 4.88
C ILE A 71 8.49 8.63 5.10
N ALA A 72 8.69 9.36 4.00
CA ALA A 72 9.00 10.79 4.05
C ALA A 72 7.77 11.67 4.33
N GLY A 73 6.58 11.22 3.93
CA GLY A 73 5.33 11.95 4.09
C GLY A 73 4.51 11.52 5.31
N ALA A 74 3.24 11.91 5.33
CA ALA A 74 2.32 11.55 6.40
C ALA A 74 1.84 10.10 6.27
N LYS A 75 1.54 9.47 7.41
CA LYS A 75 0.75 8.24 7.48
C LYS A 75 -0.69 8.61 7.85
N LEU A 76 -1.63 8.21 7.00
CA LEU A 76 -3.05 8.55 7.14
C LEU A 76 -3.88 7.28 7.23
N MET A 77 -4.91 7.31 8.07
CA MET A 77 -5.94 6.26 8.16
C MET A 77 -7.29 6.90 7.83
N ARG A 78 -8.11 6.19 7.06
CA ARG A 78 -9.48 6.61 6.70
C ARG A 78 -10.42 5.41 6.78
N ASP A 79 -11.64 5.64 7.26
CA ASP A 79 -12.66 4.59 7.35
C ASP A 79 -13.20 4.20 5.98
N SER A 80 -13.31 5.16 5.07
CA SER A 80 -13.82 4.98 3.71
C SER A 80 -13.04 5.79 2.69
N GLU A 81 -13.21 5.44 1.41
CA GLU A 81 -12.82 6.33 0.33
C GLU A 81 -13.59 7.65 0.40
N ALA A 82 -13.02 8.68 -0.23
CA ALA A 82 -13.73 9.94 -0.33
C ALA A 82 -14.77 9.81 -1.44
N ASP A 83 -16.05 9.79 -1.07
CA ASP A 83 -17.19 9.82 -1.99
C ASP A 83 -17.28 11.23 -2.60
N TRP A 84 -16.49 11.46 -3.66
CA TRP A 84 -16.65 12.63 -4.51
C TRP A 84 -17.35 12.22 -5.81
N ASP A 85 -18.56 11.68 -5.67
CA ASP A 85 -19.53 11.67 -6.78
C ASP A 85 -20.23 13.03 -6.77
N TRP A 86 -19.94 13.86 -7.77
CA TRP A 86 -20.70 15.07 -8.11
C TRP A 86 -21.45 14.85 -9.42
#